data_AF-A8F3D0-F1
#
_entry.id   AF-A8F3D0-F1
#
_cell.length_a   1.000
_cell.length_b   1.000
_cell.length_c   1.000
_cell.angle_alpha   90.00
_cell.angle_beta   90.00
_cell.angle_gamma   90.00
#
_symmetry.space_group_name_H-M   'P 1'
#
loop_
_entity.id
_entity.type
_entity.pdbx_description
1 polymer ?
#
loop_
_entity_poly.entity_id
_entity_poly.type
_entity_poly.pdbx_seq_one_letter_code
_entity_poly.pdbx_strand_id
1 'polypeptide(L)'
;MREFKKYSNVFELFEEIGFHHSEEEKAFIEAMSQIGGQLMAYRKKHNLTQKDLAKKLGISQSMVSKIETGEKNISIRVLTKIVAAFGGRVRISLGILPEEEENKVPEYKFREAFPNDIPYTSFETQGSVAA
;
A
#
# COMPACT_ATOMS: atom_id res chain seq x y z
N MET A 1 -23.73 25.42 -22.50
CA MET A 1 -22.60 24.62 -21.97
C MET A 1 -23.06 24.02 -20.66
N ARG A 2 -22.84 22.71 -20.42
CA ARG A 2 -23.10 22.13 -19.09
C ARG A 2 -22.01 22.65 -18.16
N GLU A 3 -22.40 23.29 -17.05
CA GLU A 3 -21.47 23.62 -15.98
C GLU A 3 -20.95 22.31 -15.36
N PHE A 4 -19.63 22.12 -15.39
CA PHE A 4 -19.00 21.01 -14.69
C PHE A 4 -18.75 21.44 -13.25
N LYS A 5 -19.44 20.81 -12.31
CA LYS A 5 -19.19 20.99 -10.87
C LYS A 5 -17.77 20.52 -10.56
N LYS A 6 -17.00 21.38 -9.87
CA LYS A 6 -15.65 21.07 -9.40
C LYS A 6 -15.77 20.50 -8.00
N TYR A 7 -15.31 19.26 -7.83
CA TYR A 7 -15.28 18.59 -6.53
C TYR A 7 -13.89 18.74 -5.90
N SER A 8 -13.84 18.95 -4.59
CA SER A 8 -12.57 19.07 -3.84
C SER A 8 -11.91 17.70 -3.64
N ASN A 9 -12.73 16.65 -3.53
CA ASN A 9 -12.29 15.27 -3.43
C ASN A 9 -13.31 14.33 -4.10
N VAL A 10 -12.93 13.06 -4.30
CA VAL A 10 -13.77 12.06 -4.98
C VAL A 10 -15.02 11.66 -4.17
N PHE A 11 -14.99 11.81 -2.84
CA PHE A 11 -16.10 11.46 -1.97
C PHE A 11 -17.26 12.45 -2.09
N GLU A 12 -16.98 13.74 -2.33
CA GLU A 12 -18.04 14.74 -2.63
C GLU A 12 -18.82 14.36 -3.91
N LEU A 13 -18.13 13.80 -4.91
CA LEU A 13 -18.78 13.28 -6.12
C LEU A 13 -19.61 12.04 -5.82
N PHE A 14 -19.09 11.12 -4.99
CA PHE A 14 -19.80 9.90 -4.60
C PHE A 14 -21.08 10.20 -3.84
N GLU A 15 -21.04 11.15 -2.91
CA GLU A 15 -22.24 11.60 -2.19
C GLU A 15 -23.30 12.16 -3.13
N GLU A 16 -22.90 12.96 -4.14
CA GLU A 16 -23.83 13.54 -5.10
C GLU A 16 -24.53 12.49 -5.98
N ILE A 17 -23.82 11.43 -6.38
CA ILE A 17 -24.41 10.34 -7.17
C ILE A 17 -25.15 9.30 -6.32
N GLY A 18 -25.34 9.57 -5.02
CA GLY A 18 -26.06 8.70 -4.09
C GLY A 18 -25.25 7.46 -3.64
N PHE A 19 -23.94 7.49 -3.80
CA PHE A 19 -23.05 6.42 -3.33
C PHE A 19 -22.55 6.73 -1.92
N HIS A 20 -23.20 6.12 -0.93
CA HIS A 20 -22.79 6.20 0.46
C HIS A 20 -21.62 5.24 0.73
N HIS A 21 -20.68 5.70 1.53
CA HIS A 21 -19.49 4.96 1.90
C HIS A 21 -19.20 5.19 3.39
N SER A 22 -18.75 4.14 4.07
CA SER A 22 -18.34 4.19 5.47
C SER A 22 -16.99 4.90 5.63
N GLU A 23 -16.70 5.38 6.85
CA GLU A 23 -15.37 5.95 7.17
C GLU A 23 -14.24 4.92 6.95
N GLU A 24 -14.53 3.63 7.19
CA GLU A 24 -13.62 2.53 6.88
C GLU A 24 -13.31 2.46 5.37
N GLU A 25 -14.35 2.52 4.53
CA GLU A 25 -14.18 2.50 3.08
C GLU A 25 -13.44 3.74 2.56
N LYS A 26 -13.69 4.93 3.13
CA LYS A 26 -12.92 6.15 2.81
C LYS A 26 -11.44 5.92 3.07
N ALA A 27 -11.11 5.52 4.30
CA ALA A 27 -9.73 5.28 4.72
C ALA A 27 -9.04 4.22 3.85
N PHE A 28 -9.77 3.16 3.48
CA PHE A 28 -9.27 2.13 2.58
C PHE A 28 -8.96 2.68 1.18
N ILE A 29 -9.90 3.42 0.58
CA ILE A 29 -9.74 4.02 -0.76
C ILE A 29 -8.58 5.01 -0.77
N GLU A 30 -8.45 5.85 0.26
CA GLU A 30 -7.35 6.80 0.40
C GLU A 30 -6.00 6.09 0.48
N ALA A 31 -5.87 5.08 1.33
CA ALA A 31 -4.64 4.31 1.48
C ALA A 31 -4.24 3.62 0.16
N MET A 32 -5.21 2.98 -0.51
CA MET A 32 -4.97 2.34 -1.82
C MET A 32 -4.58 3.35 -2.89
N SER A 33 -5.22 4.52 -2.91
CA SER A 33 -4.92 5.60 -3.87
C SER A 33 -3.52 6.17 -3.66
N GLN A 34 -3.09 6.33 -2.40
CA GLN A 34 -1.74 6.78 -2.08
C GLN A 34 -0.67 5.78 -2.55
N ILE A 35 -0.89 4.48 -2.31
CA ILE A 35 0.02 3.41 -2.74
C ILE A 35 0.09 3.33 -4.26
N GLY A 36 -1.07 3.22 -4.93
CA GLY A 36 -1.16 3.11 -6.38
C GLY A 36 -0.59 4.33 -7.09
N GLY A 37 -0.88 5.52 -6.58
CA GLY A 37 -0.37 6.79 -7.08
C GLY A 37 1.16 6.89 -7.01
N GLN A 38 1.77 6.50 -5.89
CA GLN A 38 3.23 6.48 -5.75
C GLN A 38 3.89 5.50 -6.73
N LEU A 39 3.33 4.29 -6.87
CA LEU A 39 3.86 3.30 -7.80
C LEU A 39 3.74 3.77 -9.26
N MET A 40 2.60 4.34 -9.63
CA MET A 40 2.36 4.90 -10.96
C MET A 40 3.30 6.08 -11.25
N ALA A 41 3.50 6.96 -10.27
CA ALA A 41 4.41 8.10 -10.41
C ALA A 41 5.85 7.64 -10.63
N TYR A 42 6.32 6.66 -9.85
CA TYR A 42 7.63 6.03 -10.07
C TYR A 42 7.72 5.46 -11.48
N ARG A 43 6.73 4.66 -11.90
CA ARG A 43 6.71 4.03 -13.21
C ARG A 43 6.82 5.06 -14.35
N LYS A 44 6.02 6.12 -14.29
CA LYS A 44 6.01 7.20 -15.29
C LYS A 44 7.32 7.98 -15.30
N LYS A 45 7.86 8.32 -14.12
CA LYS A 45 9.16 9.01 -13.99
C LYS A 45 10.31 8.23 -14.63
N HIS A 46 10.24 6.90 -14.61
CA HIS A 46 11.23 6.01 -15.20
C HIS A 46 10.88 5.51 -16.61
N ASN A 47 9.86 6.09 -17.27
CA ASN A 47 9.41 5.71 -18.61
C ASN A 47 9.10 4.21 -18.77
N LEU A 48 8.60 3.57 -17.71
CA LEU A 48 8.28 2.15 -17.72
C LEU A 48 6.83 1.91 -18.17
N THR A 49 6.61 0.88 -18.98
CA THR A 49 5.26 0.34 -19.16
C THR A 49 4.87 -0.47 -17.92
N GLN A 50 3.57 -0.75 -17.74
CA GLN A 50 3.14 -1.65 -16.65
C GLN A 50 3.76 -3.05 -16.79
N LYS A 51 4.02 -3.50 -18.03
CA LYS A 51 4.70 -4.76 -18.33
C LYS A 51 6.17 -4.74 -17.87
N ASP A 52 6.88 -3.64 -18.10
CA ASP A 52 8.27 -3.49 -17.66
C ASP A 52 8.38 -3.45 -16.14
N LEU A 53 7.47 -2.70 -15.49
CA LEU A 53 7.40 -2.66 -14.04
C LEU A 53 7.11 -4.04 -13.46
N ALA A 54 6.16 -4.78 -14.03
CA ALA A 54 5.82 -6.13 -13.61
C ALA A 54 7.01 -7.08 -13.69
N LYS A 55 7.76 -7.03 -14.79
CA LYS A 55 9.00 -7.80 -14.98
C LYS A 55 10.04 -7.46 -13.92
N LYS A 56 10.23 -6.17 -13.61
CA LYS A 56 11.17 -5.71 -12.58
C LYS A 56 10.79 -6.17 -11.17
N LEU A 57 9.48 -6.25 -10.89
CA LEU A 57 8.92 -6.64 -9.60
C LEU A 57 8.73 -8.15 -9.43
N GLY A 58 8.85 -8.95 -10.49
CA GLY A 58 8.56 -10.38 -10.45
C GLY A 58 7.08 -10.69 -10.18
N ILE A 59 6.16 -9.83 -10.64
CA ILE A 59 4.71 -10.01 -10.53
C ILE A 59 4.04 -9.93 -11.91
N SER A 60 2.74 -10.22 -12.01
CA SER A 60 2.03 -10.10 -13.29
C SER A 60 1.71 -8.64 -13.62
N GLN A 61 1.62 -8.32 -14.92
CA GLN A 61 1.19 -6.99 -15.37
C GLN A 61 -0.25 -6.67 -14.89
N SER A 62 -1.13 -7.67 -14.82
CA SER A 62 -2.46 -7.52 -14.23
C SER A 62 -2.37 -7.10 -12.75
N MET A 63 -1.42 -7.65 -11.98
CA MET A 63 -1.21 -7.24 -10.60
C MET A 63 -0.74 -5.79 -10.50
N VAL A 64 0.19 -5.36 -11.36
CA VAL A 64 0.59 -3.94 -11.45
C VAL A 64 -0.61 -3.04 -11.74
N SER A 65 -1.44 -3.40 -12.73
CA SER A 65 -2.64 -2.63 -13.07
C SER A 65 -3.56 -2.48 -11.87
N LYS A 66 -3.88 -3.59 -11.18
CA LYS A 66 -4.78 -3.59 -10.01
C LYS A 66 -4.24 -2.76 -8.84
N ILE A 67 -2.91 -2.70 -8.68
CA ILE A 67 -2.28 -1.86 -7.66
C ILE A 67 -2.42 -0.39 -8.05
N GLU A 68 -2.14 -0.04 -9.31
CA GLU A 68 -2.23 1.32 -9.81
C GLU A 68 -3.66 1.87 -9.86
N THR A 69 -4.66 1.00 -10.01
CA THR A 69 -6.09 1.38 -10.04
C THR A 69 -6.79 1.26 -8.68
N GLY A 70 -6.15 0.69 -7.67
CA GLY A 70 -6.76 0.47 -6.35
C GLY A 70 -7.81 -0.66 -6.32
N GLU A 71 -7.96 -1.44 -7.41
CA GLU A 71 -8.98 -2.50 -7.56
C GLU A 71 -8.79 -3.71 -6.62
N LYS A 72 -7.64 -3.83 -5.96
CA LYS A 72 -7.34 -4.98 -5.11
C LYS A 72 -6.69 -4.57 -3.81
N ASN A 73 -7.20 -5.08 -2.70
CA ASN A 73 -6.52 -5.04 -1.41
C ASN A 73 -5.11 -5.65 -1.54
N ILE A 74 -4.09 -4.80 -1.44
CA ILE A 74 -2.69 -5.18 -1.50
C ILE A 74 -2.22 -5.60 -0.12
N SER A 75 -1.60 -6.79 -0.02
CA SER A 75 -1.01 -7.20 1.24
C SER A 75 0.30 -6.43 1.50
N ILE A 76 0.61 -6.23 2.79
CA ILE A 76 1.90 -5.67 3.21
C ILE A 76 3.09 -6.46 2.60
N ARG A 77 2.96 -7.79 2.44
CA ARG A 77 3.99 -8.62 1.82
C ARG A 77 4.25 -8.27 0.35
N VAL A 78 3.24 -7.81 -0.40
CA VAL A 78 3.45 -7.32 -1.77
C VAL A 78 4.09 -5.94 -1.75
N LEU A 79 3.68 -5.05 -0.84
CA LEU A 79 4.33 -3.75 -0.66
C LEU A 79 5.82 -3.89 -0.35
N THR A 80 6.19 -4.80 0.55
CA THR A 80 7.61 -5.02 0.89
C THR A 80 8.41 -5.57 -0.29
N LYS A 81 7.83 -6.41 -1.15
CA LYS A 81 8.49 -6.84 -2.41
C LYS A 81 8.78 -5.66 -3.33
N ILE A 82 7.80 -4.76 -3.50
CA ILE A 82 7.94 -3.55 -4.33
C ILE A 82 9.07 -2.67 -3.80
N VAL A 83 9.05 -2.43 -2.49
CA VAL A 83 10.03 -1.57 -1.83
C VAL A 83 11.44 -2.17 -1.87
N ALA A 84 11.57 -3.48 -1.66
CA ALA A 84 12.85 -4.19 -1.77
C ALA A 84 13.44 -4.10 -3.19
N ALA A 85 12.60 -4.17 -4.22
CA ALA A 85 13.05 -4.04 -5.61
C ALA A 85 13.56 -2.62 -5.98
N PHE A 86 13.15 -1.59 -5.22
CA PHE A 86 13.51 -0.19 -5.49
C PHE A 86 14.42 0.45 -4.43
N GLY A 87 14.80 -0.29 -3.39
CA GLY A 87 15.61 0.24 -2.29
C GLY A 87 14.89 1.29 -1.44
N GLY A 88 13.56 1.25 -1.40
CA GLY A 88 12.76 2.19 -0.61
C GLY A 88 12.60 1.76 0.86
N ARG A 89 11.63 2.38 1.54
CA ARG A 89 11.14 1.97 2.86
C ARG A 89 9.62 2.04 2.91
N VAL A 90 8.98 1.04 3.53
CA VAL A 90 7.56 1.10 3.89
C VAL A 90 7.40 1.96 5.15
N ARG A 91 6.51 2.96 5.11
CA ARG A 91 6.13 3.76 6.28
C ARG A 91 4.68 3.40 6.62
N ILE A 92 4.42 2.93 7.83
CA ILE A 92 3.08 2.56 8.31
C ILE A 92 2.80 3.40 9.55
N SER A 93 1.65 4.05 9.54
CA SER A 93 1.09 4.86 10.62
C SER A 93 -0.42 4.66 10.57
N LEU A 94 -1.06 4.60 11.74
CA LEU A 94 -2.52 4.62 11.81
C LEU A 94 -3.08 6.06 11.87
N GLY A 95 -2.22 7.06 12.09
CA GLY A 95 -2.65 8.46 12.20
C GLY A 95 -3.61 8.75 13.36
N ILE A 96 -3.72 7.84 14.33
CA ILE A 96 -4.61 7.97 15.50
C ILE A 96 -3.95 8.67 16.70
N LEU A 97 -2.66 8.98 16.58
CA LEU A 97 -1.88 9.70 17.58
C LEU A 97 -1.38 11.01 16.98
N PRO A 98 -1.19 12.06 17.79
CA PRO A 98 -0.45 13.25 17.36
C PRO A 98 0.97 12.85 16.88
N GLU A 99 1.49 13.52 15.84
CA GLU A 99 2.81 13.20 15.26
C GLU A 99 3.94 13.21 16.31
N GLU A 100 3.86 14.11 17.30
CA GLU A 100 4.84 14.22 18.39
C GLU A 100 4.88 12.99 19.31
N GLU A 101 3.75 12.27 19.42
CA GLU A 101 3.63 11.05 20.20
C GLU A 101 3.98 9.82 19.36
N GLU A 102 3.64 9.83 18.07
CA GLU A 102 3.95 8.74 17.16
C GLU A 102 5.47 8.51 17.02
N ASN A 103 6.26 9.59 17.02
CA ASN A 103 7.73 9.52 16.99
C ASN A 103 8.35 8.98 18.29
N LYS A 104 7.58 8.89 19.37
CA LYS A 104 8.00 8.32 20.66
C LYS A 104 7.56 6.87 20.83
N VAL A 105 6.76 6.33 19.91
CA VAL A 105 6.34 4.93 19.95
C VAL A 105 7.61 4.07 19.81
N PRO A 106 7.94 3.24 20.82
CA PRO A 106 9.14 2.43 20.75
C PRO A 106 9.02 1.47 19.56
N GLU A 107 10.13 1.23 18.87
CA GLU A 107 10.20 0.18 17.86
C GLU A 107 9.97 -1.16 18.56
N TYR A 108 8.72 -1.64 18.56
CA TYR A 108 8.35 -2.89 19.20
C TYR A 108 9.07 -4.02 18.48
N LYS A 109 10.16 -4.51 19.07
CA LYS A 109 10.70 -5.81 18.71
C LYS A 109 9.66 -6.84 19.12
N PHE A 110 8.87 -7.31 18.16
CA PHE A 110 7.85 -8.35 18.35
C PHE A 110 8.33 -9.54 19.19
N ARG A 111 9.64 -9.85 19.16
CA ARG A 111 10.29 -10.90 19.93
C ARG A 111 10.42 -10.64 21.44
N GLU A 112 10.55 -9.39 21.87
CA GLU A 112 10.84 -9.05 23.28
C GLU A 112 9.55 -8.80 24.09
N ALA A 113 8.47 -8.38 23.44
CA ALA A 113 7.20 -8.03 24.09
C ALA A 113 6.23 -9.21 24.30
N PHE A 114 6.35 -10.28 23.51
CA PHE A 114 5.48 -11.47 23.59
C PHE A 114 6.31 -12.75 23.59
N PRO A 115 6.98 -13.11 24.71
CA PRO A 115 7.90 -14.24 24.74
C PRO A 115 7.24 -15.60 24.44
N ASN A 116 5.92 -15.74 24.65
CA ASN A 116 5.24 -17.05 24.65
C ASN A 116 3.92 -17.14 23.87
N ASP A 117 3.40 -16.07 23.26
CA ASP A 117 2.03 -16.07 22.67
C ASP A 117 1.99 -16.11 21.14
N ILE A 118 3.12 -16.26 20.45
CA ILE A 118 3.17 -16.31 18.98
C ILE A 118 3.63 -17.71 18.53
N PRO A 119 2.74 -18.57 17.97
CA PRO A 119 3.18 -19.84 17.40
C PRO A 119 4.14 -19.59 16.22
N TYR A 120 5.35 -20.14 16.36
CA TYR A 120 6.57 -19.88 15.59
C TYR A 120 6.55 -20.25 14.09
N THR A 121 5.44 -20.67 13.53
CA THR A 121 5.40 -21.34 12.22
C THR A 121 4.90 -20.42 11.10
N SER A 122 5.80 -19.67 10.46
CA SER A 122 5.64 -19.25 9.03
C SER A 122 6.82 -18.44 8.45
N PHE A 123 7.90 -18.23 9.21
CA PHE A 123 9.14 -17.61 8.70
C PHE A 123 10.30 -18.60 8.51
N GLU A 124 10.02 -19.89 8.36
CA GLU A 124 10.99 -20.79 7.74
C GLU A 124 10.98 -20.55 6.22
N THR A 125 11.93 -19.72 5.80
CA THR A 125 12.42 -19.71 4.42
C THR A 125 12.90 -21.12 4.07
N GLN A 126 12.13 -21.84 3.25
CA GLN A 126 12.75 -22.81 2.35
C GLN A 126 13.72 -22.04 1.46
N GLY A 127 14.99 -22.06 1.84
CA GLY A 127 16.02 -21.22 1.25
C GLY A 127 17.39 -21.38 1.92
N SER A 128 17.77 -22.59 2.29
CA SER A 128 19.19 -22.94 2.48
C SER A 128 19.44 -24.40 2.12
N VAL A 129 19.75 -24.67 0.85
CA VAL A 129 20.93 -25.49 0.53
C VAL A 129 21.47 -24.97 -0.80
N ALA A 130 22.55 -24.20 -0.71
CA ALA A 130 23.54 -24.17 -1.77
C ALA A 130 24.60 -25.20 -1.36
N ALA A 131 24.69 -26.28 -2.13
CA ALA A 131 25.85 -27.12 -2.36
C ALA A 131 25.65 -27.77 -3.73
#